data_AF-A0A7C4HT50-F1
#
_entry.id   AF-A0A7C4HT50-F1
#
_cell.length_a   1.000
_cell.length_b   1.000
_cell.length_c   1.000
_cell.angle_alpha   90.00
_cell.angle_beta   90.00
_cell.angle_gamma   90.00
#
_symmetry.space_group_name_H-M   'P 1'
#
loop_
_entity.id
_entity.type
_entity.pdbx_description
1 polymer ?
#
loop_
_entity_poly.entity_id
_entity_poly.type
_entity_poly.pdbx_seq_one_letter_code
_entity_poly.pdbx_strand_id
1 'polypeptide(L)'
;MTNEADRDNVRFLDPLPGGPEDFTPPQREALETVNRRVAGAASVEAVLDLLLEAGQAASPCDRIGLAFADATGGRLVSYCVRARYAPVALGPGYAEDLSGSSLQTVIERGALRIIGDLETYLAAHPESRATRA
;
A
#
# COMPACT_ATOMS: atom_id res chain seq x y z
N MET A 1 -21.92 -8.09 -11.09
CA MET A 1 -21.30 -8.94 -12.13
C MET A 1 -19.85 -8.54 -12.20
N THR A 2 -18.96 -9.26 -11.53
CA THR A 2 -17.53 -8.97 -11.57
C THR A 2 -17.04 -9.30 -12.98
N ASN A 3 -16.56 -8.28 -13.69
CA ASN A 3 -15.98 -8.43 -15.01
C ASN A 3 -14.78 -9.39 -14.92
N GLU A 4 -14.66 -10.34 -15.84
CA GLU A 4 -13.55 -11.30 -15.87
C GLU A 4 -12.19 -10.58 -15.88
N ALA A 5 -12.12 -9.42 -16.54
CA ALA A 5 -10.95 -8.55 -16.55
C ALA A 5 -10.57 -7.98 -15.18
N ASP A 6 -11.54 -7.73 -14.29
CA ASP A 6 -11.28 -7.20 -12.94
C ASP A 6 -10.75 -8.29 -12.00
N ARG A 7 -11.13 -9.55 -12.24
CA ARG A 7 -10.68 -10.70 -11.44
C ARG A 7 -9.17 -10.93 -11.53
N ASP A 8 -8.59 -10.68 -12.70
CA ASP A 8 -7.14 -10.78 -12.90
C ASP A 8 -6.41 -9.47 -12.51
N ASN A 9 -7.14 -8.35 -12.48
CA ASN A 9 -6.64 -7.04 -12.12
C ASN A 9 -6.41 -6.88 -10.61
N VAL A 10 -7.35 -7.37 -9.79
CA VAL A 10 -7.28 -7.29 -8.32
C VAL A 10 -6.83 -8.63 -7.75
N ARG A 11 -5.61 -8.66 -7.20
CA ARG A 11 -5.01 -9.86 -6.60
C ARG A 11 -4.82 -9.67 -5.12
N PHE A 12 -5.34 -10.60 -4.34
CA PHE A 12 -5.04 -10.72 -2.91
C PHE A 12 -4.01 -11.82 -2.72
N LEU A 13 -2.91 -11.47 -2.06
CA LEU A 13 -1.85 -12.40 -1.69
C LEU A 13 -1.93 -12.59 -0.18
N ASP A 14 -2.12 -13.83 0.25
CA ASP A 14 -1.99 -14.16 1.67
C ASP A 14 -0.56 -13.86 2.14
N PRO A 15 -0.35 -13.58 3.43
CA PRO A 15 0.98 -13.37 3.99
C PRO A 15 1.90 -14.51 3.57
N LEU A 16 3.01 -14.17 2.90
CA LEU A 16 3.94 -15.18 2.40
C LEU A 16 4.52 -15.96 3.59
N PRO A 17 4.36 -17.28 3.64
CA PRO A 17 5.15 -18.10 4.55
C PRO A 17 6.57 -18.16 3.97
N GLY A 18 7.44 -17.29 4.45
CA GLY A 18 8.81 -17.20 3.98
C GLY A 18 9.69 -16.40 4.91
N GLY A 19 10.93 -16.86 5.08
CA GLY A 19 11.93 -16.15 5.87
C GLY A 19 12.92 -15.40 4.98
N PRO A 20 13.90 -14.72 5.57
CA PRO A 20 14.90 -13.98 4.81
C PRO A 20 15.56 -14.81 3.70
N GLU A 21 15.74 -16.13 3.92
CA GLU A 21 16.27 -17.13 2.99
C GLU A 21 15.66 -17.10 1.59
N ASP A 22 14.40 -16.69 1.43
CA ASP A 22 13.71 -16.64 0.14
C ASP A 22 14.13 -15.44 -0.74
N PHE A 23 14.89 -14.50 -0.18
CA PHE A 23 15.37 -13.32 -0.90
C PHE A 23 16.78 -13.51 -1.46
N THR A 24 17.02 -12.98 -2.67
CA THR A 24 18.37 -12.87 -3.22
C THR A 24 19.28 -12.04 -2.31
N PRO A 25 20.62 -12.23 -2.37
CA PRO A 25 21.53 -11.47 -1.50
C PRO A 25 21.34 -9.94 -1.57
N PRO A 26 21.18 -9.30 -2.74
CA PRO A 26 20.90 -7.86 -2.81
C PRO A 26 19.58 -7.45 -2.15
N GLN A 27 18.53 -8.26 -2.30
CA GLN A 27 17.24 -8.00 -1.65
C GLN A 27 17.34 -8.13 -0.12
N ARG A 28 18.09 -9.12 0.37
CA ARG A 28 18.34 -9.31 1.81
C ARG A 28 19.12 -8.13 2.39
N GLU A 29 20.16 -7.66 1.70
CA GLU A 29 20.93 -6.49 2.12
C GLU A 29 20.06 -5.22 2.17
N ALA A 30 19.15 -5.05 1.20
CA ALA A 30 18.17 -3.96 1.22
C ALA A 30 17.24 -4.07 2.44
N LEU A 31 16.71 -5.27 2.74
CA LEU A 31 15.86 -5.52 3.91
C LEU A 31 16.59 -5.26 5.23
N GLU A 32 17.83 -5.72 5.38
CA GLU A 32 18.65 -5.45 6.57
C GLU A 32 18.95 -3.96 6.73
N THR A 33 19.21 -3.28 5.62
CA THR A 33 19.42 -1.82 5.60
C THR A 33 18.17 -1.09 6.06
N VAL A 34 16.99 -1.47 5.57
CA VAL A 34 15.71 -0.95 6.04
C VAL A 34 15.55 -1.22 7.53
N ASN A 35 15.70 -2.47 7.98
CA ASN A 35 15.48 -2.84 9.38
C ASN A 35 16.36 -2.05 10.37
N ARG A 36 17.66 -1.89 10.05
CA ARG A 36 18.57 -1.08 10.89
C ARG A 36 18.19 0.39 10.94
N ARG A 37 17.83 0.97 9.80
CA ARG A 37 17.59 2.41 9.69
C ARG A 37 16.21 2.81 10.22
N VAL A 38 15.21 1.92 10.11
CA VAL A 38 13.87 2.13 10.70
C VAL A 38 13.97 2.23 12.22
N ALA A 39 14.74 1.35 12.88
CA ALA A 39 14.92 1.38 14.33
C ALA A 39 15.61 2.67 14.85
N GLY A 40 16.35 3.38 13.98
CA GLY A 40 17.03 4.64 14.31
C GLY A 40 16.34 5.90 13.77
N ALA A 41 15.20 5.77 13.10
CA ALA A 41 14.53 6.91 12.47
C ALA A 41 13.88 7.82 13.52
N ALA A 42 14.02 9.14 13.32
CA ALA A 42 13.49 10.14 14.26
C ALA A 42 11.96 10.31 14.18
N SER A 43 11.32 9.86 13.10
CA SER A 43 9.89 10.01 12.86
C SER A 43 9.36 9.02 11.81
N VAL A 44 8.04 8.86 11.76
CA VAL A 44 7.33 8.03 10.77
C VAL A 44 7.56 8.53 9.34
N GLU A 45 7.61 9.85 9.20
CA GLU A 45 7.98 10.57 7.98
C GLU A 45 9.34 10.10 7.44
N ALA A 46 10.37 10.10 8.29
CA ALA A 46 11.71 9.68 7.93
C ALA A 46 11.76 8.17 7.56
N VAL A 47 10.94 7.34 8.22
CA VAL A 47 10.79 5.93 7.85
C VAL A 47 10.22 5.79 6.43
N LEU A 48 9.16 6.52 6.10
CA LEU A 48 8.53 6.45 4.77
C LEU A 48 9.46 6.96 3.66
N ASP A 49 10.18 8.05 3.91
CA ASP A 49 11.18 8.57 2.97
C ASP A 49 12.25 7.51 2.67
N LEU A 50 12.75 6.85 3.71
CA LEU A 50 13.72 5.78 3.57
C LEU A 50 13.18 4.58 2.79
N LEU A 51 11.94 4.15 3.08
CA LEU A 51 11.31 3.03 2.39
C LEU A 51 11.11 3.34 0.90
N LEU A 52 10.73 4.59 0.57
CA LEU A 52 10.55 5.02 -0.82
C LEU A 52 11.87 5.11 -1.59
N GLU A 53 12.97 5.44 -0.91
CA GLU A 53 14.31 5.43 -1.51
C GLU A 53 14.85 4.02 -1.68
N ALA A 54 14.86 3.20 -0.62
CA ALA A 54 15.41 1.84 -0.65
C ALA A 54 14.56 0.89 -1.52
N GLY A 55 13.25 1.10 -1.55
CA GLY A 55 12.30 0.25 -2.28
C GLY A 55 12.37 0.40 -3.80
N GLN A 56 13.00 1.45 -4.36
CA GLN A 56 13.02 1.67 -5.81
C GLN A 56 13.62 0.52 -6.61
N ALA A 57 14.61 -0.17 -6.05
CA ALA A 57 15.23 -1.32 -6.72
C ALA A 57 14.27 -2.52 -6.79
N ALA A 58 13.29 -2.60 -5.89
CA ALA A 58 12.38 -3.74 -5.75
C ALA A 58 10.97 -3.46 -6.30
N SER A 59 10.52 -2.21 -6.32
CA SER A 59 9.18 -1.82 -6.76
C SER A 59 9.20 -0.49 -7.52
N PRO A 60 8.53 -0.38 -8.68
CA PRO A 60 8.44 0.85 -9.45
C PRO A 60 7.49 1.90 -8.85
N CYS A 61 7.00 1.70 -7.63
CA CYS A 61 6.12 2.67 -6.96
C CYS A 61 6.81 4.02 -6.76
N ASP A 62 6.14 5.08 -7.17
CA ASP A 62 6.57 6.47 -7.04
C ASP A 62 5.89 7.20 -5.85
N ARG A 63 4.98 6.50 -5.15
CA ARG A 63 4.28 6.95 -3.94
C ARG A 63 4.19 5.84 -2.90
N ILE A 64 4.42 6.20 -1.63
CA ILE A 64 4.12 5.38 -0.45
C ILE A 64 3.25 6.17 0.52
N GLY A 65 2.29 5.50 1.17
CA GLY A 65 1.41 6.11 2.15
C GLY A 65 1.25 5.23 3.38
N LEU A 66 1.07 5.86 4.53
CA LEU A 66 0.68 5.23 5.78
C LEU A 66 -0.67 5.80 6.22
N ALA A 67 -1.58 4.91 6.58
CA ALA A 67 -2.91 5.24 7.06
C ALA A 67 -3.23 4.39 8.29
N PHE A 68 -4.03 4.93 9.19
CA PHE A 68 -4.49 4.24 10.40
C PHE A 68 -5.98 3.96 10.32
N ALA A 69 -6.38 2.76 10.73
CA ALA A 69 -7.78 2.50 11.03
C ALA A 69 -8.15 3.21 12.34
N ASP A 70 -9.38 3.73 12.43
CA ASP A 70 -9.93 4.25 13.67
C ASP A 70 -10.12 3.13 14.71
N ALA A 71 -10.36 3.50 15.97
CA ALA A 71 -10.47 2.54 17.07
C ALA A 71 -11.62 1.53 16.91
N THR A 72 -12.62 1.83 16.07
CA THR A 72 -13.73 0.94 15.74
C THR A 72 -13.42 0.04 14.54
N GLY A 73 -12.32 0.29 13.81
CA GLY A 73 -11.94 -0.42 12.60
C GLY A 73 -12.85 -0.15 11.41
N GLY A 74 -13.71 0.87 11.48
CA GLY A 74 -14.71 1.19 10.46
C GLY A 74 -14.21 2.18 9.41
N ARG A 75 -13.17 2.95 9.73
CA ARG A 75 -12.66 4.02 8.86
C ARG A 75 -11.14 4.02 8.82
N LEU A 76 -10.59 4.27 7.64
CA LEU A 76 -9.16 4.44 7.41
C LEU A 76 -8.85 5.92 7.15
N VAL A 77 -7.84 6.45 7.82
CA VAL A 77 -7.39 7.84 7.68
C VAL A 77 -5.93 7.87 7.26
N SER A 78 -5.67 8.50 6.12
CA SER A 78 -4.31 8.77 5.62
C SER A 78 -3.58 9.67 6.60
N TYR A 79 -2.46 9.21 7.12
CA TYR A 79 -1.64 9.93 8.08
C TYR A 79 -0.46 10.62 7.41
N CYS A 80 0.26 9.89 6.55
CA CYS A 80 1.47 10.38 5.93
C CYS A 80 1.60 9.83 4.51
N VAL A 81 2.00 10.68 3.57
CA VAL A 81 2.23 10.31 2.18
C VAL A 81 3.56 10.88 1.72
N ARG A 82 4.30 10.08 0.95
CA ARG A 82 5.52 10.48 0.24
C ARG A 82 5.39 10.10 -1.22
N ALA A 83 5.67 11.05 -2.10
CA ALA A 83 5.55 10.88 -3.54
C ALA A 83 6.68 11.59 -4.26
N ARG A 84 7.05 11.08 -5.43
CA ARG A 84 8.03 11.70 -6.35
C ARG A 84 7.38 12.66 -7.35
N TYR A 85 6.07 12.83 -7.26
CA TYR A 85 5.28 13.72 -8.08
C TYR A 85 4.45 14.67 -7.22
N ALA A 86 4.00 15.75 -7.84
CA ALA A 86 3.01 16.67 -7.29
C ALA A 86 2.07 17.12 -8.43
N PRO A 87 0.80 17.44 -8.13
CA PRO A 87 0.15 17.36 -6.81
C PRO A 87 -0.22 15.92 -6.40
N VAL A 88 -0.37 15.68 -5.10
CA VAL A 88 -0.86 14.40 -4.56
C VAL A 88 -2.35 14.53 -4.24
N ALA A 89 -3.20 13.77 -4.93
CA ALA A 89 -4.66 13.82 -4.75
C ALA A 89 -5.12 13.28 -3.38
N LEU A 90 -4.58 12.14 -2.95
CA LEU A 90 -4.93 11.46 -1.69
C LEU A 90 -3.89 11.76 -0.60
N GLY A 91 -3.87 12.99 -0.10
CA GLY A 91 -2.93 13.45 0.92
C GLY A 91 -3.29 13.05 2.36
N PRO A 92 -2.50 13.51 3.35
CA PRO A 92 -2.83 13.39 4.77
C PRO A 92 -4.23 13.94 5.10
N GLY A 93 -4.96 13.24 5.94
CA GLY A 93 -6.33 13.58 6.33
C GLY A 93 -7.43 13.04 5.39
N TYR A 94 -7.08 12.53 4.20
CA TYR A 94 -8.03 11.77 3.38
C TYR A 94 -8.52 10.55 4.17
N ALA A 95 -9.82 10.29 4.12
CA ALA A 95 -10.43 9.20 4.86
C ALA A 95 -11.52 8.49 4.07
N GLU A 96 -11.61 7.19 4.27
CA GLU A 96 -12.56 6.32 3.57
C GLU A 96 -13.12 5.26 4.52
N ASP A 97 -14.40 4.94 4.34
CA ASP A 97 -15.07 3.93 5.15
C ASP A 97 -14.68 2.55 4.62
N LEU A 98 -14.39 1.64 5.54
CA LEU A 98 -13.95 0.29 5.19
C LEU A 98 -15.10 -0.59 4.71
N SER A 99 -16.31 -0.37 5.22
CA SER A 99 -17.47 -1.24 4.97
C SER A 99 -17.79 -1.37 3.48
N GLY A 100 -17.84 -2.61 2.99
CA GLY A 100 -18.13 -2.90 1.58
C GLY A 100 -17.00 -2.52 0.62
N SER A 101 -15.88 -2.02 1.13
CA SER A 101 -14.69 -1.76 0.31
C SER A 101 -13.83 -3.03 0.20
N SER A 102 -13.08 -3.11 -0.88
CA SER A 102 -12.03 -4.13 -1.01
C SER A 102 -10.87 -3.94 -0.02
N LEU A 103 -10.79 -2.84 0.72
CA LEU A 103 -9.83 -2.64 1.82
C LEU A 103 -10.26 -3.39 3.08
N GLN A 104 -11.57 -3.64 3.26
CA GLN A 104 -12.06 -4.48 4.36
C GLN A 104 -11.38 -5.85 4.34
N THR A 105 -11.31 -6.48 3.16
CA THR A 105 -10.64 -7.76 2.95
C THR A 105 -9.14 -7.72 3.30
N VAL A 106 -8.45 -6.62 3.02
CA VAL A 106 -7.03 -6.42 3.38
C VAL A 106 -6.86 -6.46 4.90
N ILE A 107 -7.68 -5.70 5.61
CA ILE A 107 -7.60 -5.57 7.07
C ILE A 107 -8.01 -6.88 7.77
N GLU A 108 -9.12 -7.50 7.36
CA GLU A 108 -9.64 -8.71 8.00
C GLU A 108 -8.73 -9.93 7.80
N ARG A 109 -8.11 -10.08 6.61
CA ARG A 109 -7.25 -11.22 6.31
C ARG A 109 -5.77 -10.98 6.60
N GLY A 110 -5.37 -9.73 6.83
CA GLY A 110 -3.96 -9.34 6.79
C GLY A 110 -3.31 -9.59 5.44
N ALA A 111 -4.10 -9.64 4.36
CA ALA A 111 -3.63 -9.98 3.02
C ALA A 111 -3.05 -8.75 2.31
N LEU A 112 -1.99 -8.94 1.51
CA LEU A 112 -1.53 -7.92 0.58
C LEU A 112 -2.51 -7.84 -0.60
N ARG A 113 -2.72 -6.63 -1.13
CA ARG A 113 -3.55 -6.41 -2.32
C ARG A 113 -2.78 -5.68 -3.40
N ILE A 114 -2.83 -6.20 -4.60
CA ILE A 114 -2.26 -5.60 -5.81
C ILE A 114 -3.41 -5.27 -6.76
N ILE A 115 -3.45 -4.02 -7.23
CA ILE A 115 -4.32 -3.58 -8.33
C ILE A 115 -3.38 -3.30 -9.50
N GLY A 116 -3.50 -4.06 -10.59
CA GLY A 116 -2.58 -3.99 -11.73
C GLY A 116 -2.80 -2.75 -12.61
N ASP A 117 -4.05 -2.31 -12.74
CA ASP A 117 -4.49 -1.25 -13.61
C ASP A 117 -5.65 -0.47 -12.97
N LEU A 118 -5.42 0.81 -12.69
CA LEU A 118 -6.40 1.65 -11.99
C LEU A 118 -7.59 2.05 -12.89
N GLU A 119 -7.41 2.13 -14.20
CA GLU A 119 -8.50 2.48 -15.14
C GLU A 119 -9.52 1.35 -15.25
N THR A 120 -9.02 0.12 -15.39
CA THR A 120 -9.80 -1.13 -15.40
C THR A 120 -10.51 -1.31 -14.07
N TYR A 121 -9.81 -1.05 -12.96
CA TYR A 121 -10.40 -1.10 -11.63
C TYR A 121 -11.53 -0.07 -11.49
N LEU A 122 -11.33 1.17 -11.94
CA LEU A 122 -12.35 2.20 -11.87
C LEU A 122 -13.57 1.88 -12.73
N ALA A 123 -13.37 1.30 -13.92
CA ALA A 123 -14.47 0.87 -14.78
C ALA A 123 -15.32 -0.22 -14.12
N ALA A 124 -14.70 -1.12 -13.34
CA ALA A 124 -15.39 -2.16 -12.60
C ALA A 124 -15.97 -1.68 -11.26
N HIS A 125 -15.39 -0.65 -10.65
CA HIS A 125 -15.73 -0.11 -9.32
C HIS A 125 -15.96 1.41 -9.40
N PRO A 126 -16.96 1.88 -10.16
CA PRO A 126 -17.18 3.31 -10.43
C PRO A 126 -17.48 4.14 -9.17
N GLU A 127 -17.92 3.49 -8.10
CA GLU A 127 -18.14 4.09 -6.80
C GLU A 127 -16.84 4.42 -6.04
N SER A 128 -15.71 3.78 -6.38
CA SER A 128 -14.43 4.00 -5.72
C SER A 128 -14.04 5.47 -5.73
N ARG A 129 -13.98 6.08 -4.53
CA ARG A 129 -13.67 7.50 -4.40
C ARG A 129 -12.18 7.73 -4.52
N ALA A 130 -11.37 6.87 -3.90
CA ALA A 130 -9.92 6.93 -3.99
C ALA A 130 -9.41 6.87 -5.44
N THR A 131 -9.97 5.99 -6.28
CA THR A 131 -9.49 5.83 -7.66
C THR A 131 -9.95 6.95 -8.59
N ARG A 132 -11.02 7.69 -8.25
CA ARG A 132 -11.49 8.85 -9.03
C ARG A 132 -10.75 10.16 -8.75
N ALA A 133 -9.97 10.21 -7.66
CA ALA A 133 -9.38 11.43 -7.13
C ALA A 133 -8.21 11.96 -7.98
#